data_AF-A0A351AQB1-F1
#
_entry.id   AF-A0A351AQB1-F1
#
_cell.length_a   1.000
_cell.length_b   1.000
_cell.length_c   1.000
_cell.angle_alpha   90.00
_cell.angle_beta   90.00
_cell.angle_gamma   90.00
#
_symmetry.space_group_name_H-M   'P 1'
#
loop_
_entity.id
_entity.type
_entity.pdbx_description
1 polymer ?
#
loop_
_entity_poly.entity_id
_entity_poly.type
_entity_poly.pdbx_seq_one_letter_code
_entity_poly.pdbx_strand_id
1 'polypeptide(L)'
;MPLDSVQVIKEAVIVGAPAEHRYREVIPAQTLKEEELQRLNSFSVADAIRYFSGVQLKDYGGVGGLKTVNIRSMGTNHMAVFYDGIQLGNAQNGQVDLGRFSLDDVEEISLHNGQKSDIFQSAKDFGASGTIYITTRRPRFEKGRNANFKATMKTGSFGLINPSIRSEYKISDAVSASFSGEWVNATGKYKFRYRRRNTLGEIVYDTT
;
A
#
# COMPACT_ATOMS: atom_id res chain seq x y z
N MET A 1 -35.71 52.74 -41.28
CA MET A 1 -35.02 51.44 -41.40
C MET A 1 -33.70 51.55 -40.64
N PRO A 2 -33.51 50.85 -39.50
CA PRO A 2 -32.20 50.81 -38.85
C PRO A 2 -31.36 49.68 -39.45
N LEU A 3 -30.06 49.96 -39.63
CA LEU A 3 -29.04 49.04 -40.11
C LEU A 3 -28.86 47.86 -39.15
N ASP A 4 -28.77 46.67 -39.73
CA ASP A 4 -28.42 45.41 -39.08
C ASP A 4 -26.97 45.47 -38.57
N SER A 5 -26.75 45.18 -37.28
CA SER A 5 -25.43 45.27 -36.65
C SER A 5 -24.90 43.86 -36.42
N VAL A 6 -24.03 43.39 -37.32
CA VAL A 6 -23.38 42.09 -37.20
C VAL A 6 -22.32 42.17 -36.11
N GLN A 7 -22.60 41.56 -34.94
CA GLN A 7 -21.61 41.41 -33.88
C GLN A 7 -20.69 40.23 -34.19
N VAL A 8 -19.42 40.53 -34.48
CA VAL A 8 -18.37 39.51 -34.60
C VAL A 8 -17.91 39.11 -33.20
N ILE A 9 -18.19 37.86 -32.83
CA ILE A 9 -17.78 37.31 -31.53
C ILE A 9 -16.26 37.08 -31.54
N LYS A 10 -15.57 37.46 -30.46
CA LYS A 10 -14.12 37.22 -30.32
C LYS A 10 -13.83 35.72 -30.22
N GLU A 11 -12.74 35.31 -30.84
CA GLU A 11 -12.25 33.93 -30.86
C GLU A 11 -12.06 33.41 -29.42
N ALA A 12 -12.72 32.28 -29.12
CA ALA A 12 -12.59 31.61 -27.84
C ALA A 12 -11.42 30.63 -27.92
N VAL A 13 -10.32 30.95 -27.24
CA VAL A 13 -9.19 30.02 -27.10
C VAL A 13 -9.57 28.94 -26.07
N ILE A 14 -9.88 27.75 -26.55
CA ILE A 14 -10.12 26.58 -25.71
C ILE A 14 -8.76 26.04 -25.24
N VAL A 15 -8.35 26.42 -24.04
CA VAL A 15 -7.21 25.76 -23.38
C VAL A 15 -7.73 24.45 -22.80
N GLY A 16 -7.53 23.36 -23.53
CA GLY A 16 -7.79 22.02 -23.02
C GLY A 16 -6.84 21.73 -21.86
N ALA A 17 -7.30 21.93 -20.62
CA ALA A 17 -6.68 21.24 -19.51
C ALA A 17 -6.92 19.73 -19.75
N PRO A 18 -5.91 18.85 -19.61
CA PRO A 18 -6.18 17.43 -19.57
C PRO A 18 -7.21 17.23 -18.47
N ALA A 19 -8.42 16.84 -18.84
CA ALA A 19 -9.37 16.35 -17.87
C ALA A 19 -8.66 15.15 -17.24
N GLU A 20 -8.23 15.29 -15.98
CA GLU A 20 -8.10 14.11 -15.14
C GLU A 20 -9.46 13.44 -15.30
N HIS A 21 -9.48 12.30 -16.01
CA HIS A 21 -10.66 11.46 -16.12
C HIS A 21 -10.90 10.90 -14.74
N ARG A 22 -11.38 11.75 -13.84
CA ARG A 22 -11.88 11.39 -12.53
C ARG A 22 -13.25 10.80 -12.85
N TYR A 23 -13.25 9.58 -13.39
CA TYR A 23 -14.43 8.73 -13.36
C TYR A 23 -14.92 8.84 -11.93
N ARG A 24 -16.11 9.41 -11.77
CA ARG A 24 -16.71 9.61 -10.46
C ARG A 24 -16.92 8.22 -9.90
N GLU A 25 -16.01 7.79 -9.03
CA GLU A 25 -16.08 6.48 -8.42
C GLU A 25 -17.44 6.34 -7.75
N VAL A 26 -18.17 5.29 -8.10
CA VAL A 26 -19.48 5.03 -7.51
C VAL A 26 -19.32 4.68 -6.04
N ILE A 27 -18.23 3.98 -5.72
CA ILE A 27 -17.78 3.66 -4.37
C ILE A 27 -16.34 4.17 -4.25
N PRO A 28 -16.09 5.24 -3.49
CA PRO A 28 -14.75 5.80 -3.37
C PRO A 28 -13.82 4.82 -2.65
N ALA A 29 -12.59 4.71 -3.16
CA ALA A 29 -11.53 4.00 -2.47
C ALA A 29 -11.13 4.73 -1.17
N GLN A 30 -10.68 3.97 -0.18
CA GLN A 30 -9.92 4.55 0.92
C GLN A 30 -8.45 4.53 0.53
N THR A 31 -7.76 5.66 0.65
CA THR A 31 -6.38 5.79 0.17
C THR A 31 -5.49 6.41 1.25
N LEU A 32 -4.30 5.86 1.42
CA LEU A 32 -3.22 6.44 2.20
C LEU A 32 -2.08 6.80 1.25
N LYS A 33 -1.79 8.09 1.12
CA LYS A 33 -0.71 8.62 0.27
C LYS A 33 0.61 8.73 1.03
N GLU A 34 1.69 8.98 0.30
CA GLU A 34 3.06 9.10 0.81
C GLU A 34 3.14 9.94 2.10
N GLU A 35 2.54 11.13 2.12
CA GLU A 35 2.58 12.03 3.27
C GLU A 35 1.90 11.46 4.52
N GLU A 36 0.82 10.70 4.33
CA GLU A 36 0.10 10.03 5.41
C GLU A 36 0.89 8.80 5.88
N LEU A 37 1.36 7.97 4.94
CA LEU A 37 2.17 6.79 5.23
C LEU A 37 3.44 7.14 6.02
N GLN A 38 4.11 8.24 5.68
CA GLN A 38 5.27 8.74 6.42
C GLN A 38 4.95 9.16 7.86
N ARG A 39 3.74 9.68 8.11
CA ARG A 39 3.30 10.06 9.46
C ARG A 39 2.91 8.85 10.32
N LEU A 40 2.53 7.75 9.69
CA LEU A 40 1.96 6.58 10.39
C LEU A 40 2.99 5.78 11.20
N ASN A 41 4.30 6.08 11.16
CA ASN A 41 5.36 5.31 11.83
C ASN A 41 5.21 3.78 11.63
N SER A 42 4.63 3.38 10.50
CA SER A 42 4.34 2.00 10.16
C SER A 42 5.58 1.35 9.54
N PHE A 43 5.83 0.09 9.87
CA PHE A 43 6.99 -0.65 9.38
C PHE A 43 6.67 -1.49 8.14
N SER A 44 5.39 -1.86 7.96
CA SER A 44 4.94 -2.71 6.86
C SER A 44 3.59 -2.28 6.30
N VAL A 45 3.28 -2.73 5.09
CA VAL A 45 1.97 -2.55 4.45
C VAL A 45 0.84 -3.05 5.37
N ALA A 46 1.06 -4.17 6.06
CA ALA A 46 0.12 -4.69 7.05
C ALA A 46 -0.21 -3.68 8.17
N ASP A 47 0.78 -2.93 8.64
CA ASP A 47 0.58 -1.93 9.70
C ASP A 47 -0.18 -0.71 9.20
N ALA A 48 0.13 -0.22 8.00
CA ALA A 48 -0.62 0.87 7.37
C ALA A 48 -2.08 0.50 7.10
N ILE A 49 -2.34 -0.73 6.65
CA ILE A 49 -3.69 -1.20 6.34
C ILE A 49 -4.62 -1.17 7.56
N ARG A 50 -4.10 -1.32 8.79
CA ARG A 50 -4.92 -1.22 10.02
C ARG A 50 -5.66 0.12 10.16
N TYR A 51 -5.22 1.17 9.47
CA TYR A 51 -5.84 2.49 9.52
C TYR A 51 -7.02 2.65 8.54
N PHE A 52 -7.24 1.69 7.64
CA PHE A 52 -8.46 1.67 6.83
C PHE A 52 -9.68 1.28 7.67
N SER A 53 -10.83 1.84 7.34
CA SER A 53 -12.10 1.46 7.96
C SER A 53 -12.64 0.16 7.36
N GLY A 54 -13.23 -0.68 8.22
CA GLY A 54 -13.89 -1.92 7.80
C GLY A 54 -12.96 -3.09 7.47
N VAL A 55 -11.64 -2.94 7.68
CA VAL A 55 -10.67 -4.02 7.60
C VAL A 55 -10.31 -4.56 8.97
N GLN A 56 -9.95 -5.84 9.01
CA GLN A 56 -9.32 -6.45 10.17
C GLN A 56 -8.03 -7.12 9.72
N LEU A 57 -6.93 -6.76 10.38
CA LEU A 57 -5.66 -7.42 10.20
C LEU A 57 -5.59 -8.64 11.12
N LYS A 58 -5.21 -9.79 10.56
CA LYS A 58 -4.91 -11.01 11.29
C LYS A 58 -3.40 -11.23 11.32
N ASP A 59 -2.84 -11.29 12.52
CA ASP A 59 -1.40 -11.40 12.75
C ASP A 59 -1.09 -12.76 13.39
N TYR A 60 -0.39 -13.61 12.65
CA TYR A 60 -0.10 -15.02 13.01
C TYR A 60 1.37 -15.22 13.37
N GLY A 61 1.88 -14.45 14.33
CA GLY A 61 3.25 -14.65 14.84
C GLY A 61 4.05 -13.39 15.09
N GLY A 62 3.44 -12.20 15.02
CA GLY A 62 4.13 -10.96 15.36
C GLY A 62 5.17 -10.58 14.30
N VAL A 63 6.40 -10.27 14.70
CA VAL A 63 7.45 -9.82 13.79
C VAL A 63 7.94 -11.01 12.97
N GLY A 64 7.81 -10.93 11.64
CA GLY A 64 8.13 -12.02 10.72
C GLY A 64 7.06 -13.11 10.62
N GLY A 65 5.97 -13.01 11.40
CA GLY A 65 4.80 -13.88 11.26
C GLY A 65 3.92 -13.48 10.07
N LEU A 66 3.10 -14.43 9.59
CA LEU A 66 2.15 -14.20 8.50
C LEU A 66 1.13 -13.13 8.91
N LYS A 67 1.00 -12.08 8.10
CA LYS A 67 -0.02 -11.05 8.30
C LYS A 67 -0.98 -11.02 7.13
N THR A 68 -2.24 -11.30 7.40
CA THR A 68 -3.30 -11.26 6.40
C THR A 68 -4.36 -10.25 6.77
N VAL A 69 -5.24 -9.94 5.81
CA VAL A 69 -6.33 -8.99 5.98
C VAL A 69 -7.63 -9.64 5.57
N ASN A 70 -8.73 -9.22 6.19
CA ASN A 70 -10.07 -9.42 5.69
C ASN A 70 -10.84 -8.09 5.75
N ILE A 71 -11.89 -7.98 4.93
CA ILE A 71 -12.80 -6.84 4.94
C ILE A 71 -14.19 -7.34 5.31
N ARG A 72 -14.91 -6.60 6.17
CA ARG A 72 -16.31 -6.90 6.53
C ARG A 72 -16.57 -8.39 6.87
N SER A 73 -15.63 -9.03 7.56
CA SER A 73 -15.68 -10.46 7.93
C SER A 73 -15.73 -11.46 6.76
N MET A 74 -15.50 -11.06 5.51
CA MET A 74 -15.57 -11.92 4.32
C MET A 74 -14.40 -12.90 4.17
N GLY A 75 -13.46 -12.93 5.12
CA GLY A 75 -12.29 -13.82 5.09
C GLY A 75 -11.18 -13.36 4.14
N THR A 76 -9.96 -13.85 4.37
CA THR A 76 -8.76 -13.42 3.64
C THR A 76 -8.73 -13.90 2.19
N ASN A 77 -9.31 -15.08 1.91
CA ASN A 77 -9.29 -15.66 0.56
C ASN A 77 -10.14 -14.86 -0.45
N HIS A 78 -11.01 -13.96 0.05
CA HIS A 78 -11.84 -13.08 -0.76
C HIS A 78 -11.22 -11.69 -0.98
N MET A 79 -10.01 -11.46 -0.42
CA MET A 79 -9.22 -10.25 -0.63
C MET A 79 -8.18 -10.50 -1.71
N ALA A 80 -8.10 -9.60 -2.69
CA ALA A 80 -7.00 -9.56 -3.64
C ALA A 80 -6.01 -8.47 -3.25
N VAL A 81 -4.71 -8.72 -3.47
CA VAL A 81 -3.66 -7.73 -3.29
C VAL A 81 -2.95 -7.55 -4.62
N PHE A 82 -2.79 -6.31 -5.06
CA PHE A 82 -2.09 -5.97 -6.29
C PHE A 82 -0.90 -5.08 -5.97
N TYR A 83 0.21 -5.33 -6.65
CA TYR A 83 1.42 -4.53 -6.57
C TYR A 83 1.70 -3.99 -7.97
N ASP A 84 1.58 -2.67 -8.15
CA ASP A 84 1.66 -2.00 -9.45
C ASP A 84 0.78 -2.65 -10.54
N GLY A 85 -0.40 -3.12 -10.16
CA GLY A 85 -1.36 -3.78 -11.05
C GLY A 85 -1.13 -5.28 -11.27
N ILE A 86 -0.07 -5.87 -10.70
CA ILE A 86 0.16 -7.31 -10.73
C ILE A 86 -0.44 -7.95 -9.49
N GLN A 87 -1.33 -8.93 -9.66
CA GLN A 87 -1.93 -9.63 -8.54
C GLN A 87 -0.88 -10.49 -7.81
N LEU A 88 -0.82 -10.31 -6.50
CA LEU A 88 -0.05 -11.13 -5.58
C LEU A 88 -0.93 -12.23 -5.00
N GLY A 89 -0.34 -13.41 -4.82
CA GLY A 89 -1.01 -14.55 -4.20
C GLY A 89 -0.04 -15.71 -4.00
N ASN A 90 -0.18 -16.43 -2.89
CA ASN A 90 0.51 -17.70 -2.70
C ASN A 90 -0.18 -18.79 -3.53
N ALA A 91 0.60 -19.60 -4.25
CA ALA A 91 0.08 -20.69 -5.08
C ALA A 91 -0.64 -21.80 -4.29
N GLN A 92 -0.34 -21.97 -3.00
CA GLN A 92 -0.92 -23.03 -2.16
C GLN A 92 -2.31 -22.67 -1.60
N ASN A 93 -2.50 -21.44 -1.15
CA ASN A 93 -3.71 -21.04 -0.42
C ASN A 93 -4.29 -19.68 -0.85
N GLY A 94 -3.69 -19.02 -1.85
CA GLY A 94 -4.13 -17.72 -2.37
C GLY A 94 -3.89 -16.53 -1.44
N GLN A 95 -3.36 -16.74 -0.23
CA GLN A 95 -3.17 -15.67 0.74
C GLN A 95 -1.87 -14.91 0.48
N VAL A 96 -1.87 -13.63 0.85
CA VAL A 96 -0.70 -12.75 0.73
C VAL A 96 -0.26 -12.36 2.13
N ASP A 97 1.03 -12.54 2.40
CA ASP A 97 1.66 -12.06 3.62
C ASP A 97 2.02 -10.59 3.47
N LEU A 98 1.12 -9.73 3.95
CA LEU A 98 1.27 -8.28 3.89
C LEU A 98 2.43 -7.77 4.76
N GLY A 99 2.92 -8.59 5.70
CA GLY A 99 4.07 -8.26 6.55
C GLY A 99 5.40 -8.27 5.79
N ARG A 100 5.44 -8.87 4.60
CA ARG A 100 6.65 -8.93 3.74
C ARG A 100 6.86 -7.69 2.88
N PHE A 101 5.84 -6.83 2.77
CA PHE A 101 5.90 -5.63 1.96
C PHE A 101 6.23 -4.44 2.83
N SER A 102 7.37 -3.82 2.54
CA SER A 102 7.80 -2.58 3.18
C SER A 102 6.94 -1.39 2.74
N LEU A 103 6.87 -0.36 3.58
CA LEU A 103 6.33 0.95 3.23
C LEU A 103 7.35 1.93 2.66
N ASP A 104 8.65 1.63 2.75
CA ASP A 104 9.69 2.58 2.37
C ASP A 104 9.70 2.86 0.85
N ASP A 105 9.15 1.94 0.04
CA ASP A 105 8.99 2.04 -1.43
C ASP A 105 7.57 2.22 -1.92
N VAL A 106 6.66 2.49 -1.00
CA VAL A 106 5.25 2.65 -1.32
C VAL A 106 4.91 4.14 -1.35
N GLU A 107 4.36 4.58 -2.47
CA GLU A 107 3.84 5.94 -2.65
C GLU A 107 2.36 6.01 -2.24
N GLU A 108 1.62 4.94 -2.47
CA GLU A 108 0.19 4.90 -2.18
C GLU A 108 -0.27 3.48 -1.84
N ILE A 109 -1.13 3.37 -0.84
CA ILE A 109 -1.95 2.18 -0.62
C ILE A 109 -3.40 2.58 -0.78
N SER A 110 -4.16 1.87 -1.60
CA SER A 110 -5.60 2.04 -1.70
C SER A 110 -6.35 0.75 -1.40
N LEU A 111 -7.52 0.91 -0.80
CA LEU A 111 -8.45 -0.15 -0.47
C LEU A 111 -9.77 0.11 -1.20
N HIS A 112 -10.11 -0.81 -2.09
CA HIS A 112 -11.40 -0.86 -2.76
C HIS A 112 -12.27 -1.90 -2.10
N ASN A 113 -13.50 -1.52 -1.79
CA ASN A 113 -14.48 -2.38 -1.16
C ASN A 113 -15.51 -2.80 -2.21
N GLY A 114 -15.35 -4.00 -2.75
CA GLY A 114 -16.01 -4.44 -3.98
C GLY A 114 -15.27 -3.97 -5.23
N GLN A 115 -16.02 -3.79 -6.30
CA GLN A 115 -15.47 -3.53 -7.63
C GLN A 115 -15.00 -2.09 -7.78
N LYS A 116 -13.79 -1.92 -8.30
CA LYS A 116 -13.26 -0.62 -8.71
C LYS A 116 -14.11 -0.08 -9.86
N SER A 117 -14.40 1.22 -9.82
CA SER A 117 -15.07 1.94 -10.91
C SER A 117 -14.09 2.25 -12.05
N ASP A 118 -13.55 1.19 -12.66
CA ASP A 118 -12.62 1.25 -13.78
C ASP A 118 -13.02 0.25 -14.86
N ILE A 119 -12.94 0.67 -16.12
CA ILE A 119 -13.26 -0.18 -17.27
C ILE A 119 -12.09 -1.14 -17.59
N PHE A 120 -10.87 -0.80 -17.16
CA PHE A 120 -9.68 -1.61 -17.39
C PHE A 120 -9.25 -2.36 -16.13
N GLN A 121 -10.09 -3.31 -15.72
CA GLN A 121 -9.79 -4.21 -14.61
C GLN A 121 -9.64 -5.64 -15.09
N SER A 122 -8.70 -6.36 -14.48
CA SER A 122 -8.53 -7.79 -14.77
C SER A 122 -9.73 -8.59 -14.24
N ALA A 123 -10.03 -9.73 -14.85
CA ALA A 123 -11.10 -10.62 -14.35
C ALA A 123 -10.88 -11.04 -12.89
N LYS A 124 -9.61 -11.16 -12.46
CA LYS A 124 -9.24 -11.50 -11.08
C LYS A 124 -9.48 -10.35 -10.10
N ASP A 125 -9.30 -9.11 -10.54
CA ASP A 125 -9.63 -7.92 -9.75
C ASP A 125 -11.16 -7.79 -9.61
N PHE A 126 -11.88 -7.87 -10.74
CA PHE A 126 -13.33 -7.76 -10.76
C PHE A 126 -14.05 -8.82 -9.91
N GLY A 127 -13.48 -10.02 -9.83
CA GLY A 127 -14.03 -11.13 -9.03
C GLY A 127 -13.71 -11.07 -7.53
N ALA A 128 -12.83 -10.17 -7.10
CA ALA A 128 -12.48 -10.02 -5.70
C ALA A 128 -13.60 -9.28 -4.93
N SER A 129 -13.82 -9.66 -3.67
CA SER A 129 -14.80 -8.96 -2.82
C SER A 129 -14.24 -7.65 -2.24
N GLY A 130 -12.91 -7.54 -2.17
CA GLY A 130 -12.20 -6.33 -1.85
C GLY A 130 -10.77 -6.43 -2.36
N THR A 131 -10.22 -5.29 -2.75
CA THR A 131 -8.90 -5.23 -3.37
C THR A 131 -8.03 -4.21 -2.66
N ILE A 132 -6.80 -4.60 -2.35
CA ILE A 132 -5.73 -3.70 -1.89
C ILE A 132 -4.78 -3.48 -3.05
N TYR A 133 -4.50 -2.22 -3.36
CA TYR A 133 -3.46 -1.82 -4.28
C TYR A 133 -2.30 -1.22 -3.52
N ILE A 134 -1.10 -1.67 -3.88
CA ILE A 134 0.18 -1.13 -3.43
C ILE A 134 0.81 -0.51 -4.68
N THR A 135 0.98 0.80 -4.66
CA THR A 135 1.61 1.55 -5.74
C THR A 135 3.01 1.97 -5.31
N THR A 136 4.01 1.56 -6.09
CA THR A 136 5.40 1.93 -5.81
C THR A 136 5.68 3.38 -6.14
N ARG A 137 6.70 3.91 -5.47
CA ARG A 137 7.16 5.27 -5.68
C ARG A 137 7.79 5.43 -7.05
N ARG A 138 7.33 6.44 -7.79
CA ARG A 138 8.01 6.91 -9.00
C ARG A 138 9.06 7.99 -8.67
N PRO A 139 10.28 7.92 -9.23
CA PRO A 139 11.29 8.94 -9.03
C PRO A 139 10.82 10.33 -9.47
N ARG A 140 11.03 11.34 -8.61
CA ARG A 140 10.72 12.74 -8.91
C ARG A 140 11.96 13.58 -8.65
N PHE A 141 12.35 14.39 -9.64
CA PHE A 141 13.58 15.16 -9.60
C PHE A 141 13.27 16.66 -9.60
N GLU A 142 13.85 17.38 -8.64
CA GLU A 142 13.80 18.85 -8.62
C GLU A 142 14.67 19.43 -9.75
N LYS A 143 14.36 20.67 -10.20
CA LYS A 143 15.14 21.32 -11.27
C LYS A 143 16.61 21.42 -10.88
N GLY A 144 17.49 20.91 -11.74
CA GLY A 144 18.94 20.89 -11.52
C GLY A 144 19.45 19.74 -10.66
N ARG A 145 18.58 18.85 -10.18
CA ARG A 145 18.95 17.68 -9.38
C ARG A 145 18.71 16.40 -10.16
N ASN A 146 19.76 15.61 -10.37
CA ASN A 146 19.67 14.36 -11.15
C ASN A 146 19.76 13.10 -10.28
N ALA A 147 19.83 13.25 -8.95
CA ALA A 147 19.92 12.13 -8.03
C ALA A 147 19.21 12.41 -6.70
N ASN A 148 18.48 11.42 -6.21
CA ASN A 148 17.93 11.38 -4.86
C ASN A 148 18.53 10.19 -4.10
N PHE A 149 18.79 10.39 -2.81
CA PHE A 149 19.28 9.34 -1.94
C PHE A 149 18.60 9.45 -0.58
N LYS A 150 18.18 8.32 -0.03
CA LYS A 150 17.58 8.20 1.30
C LYS A 150 18.14 6.96 1.98
N ALA A 151 18.63 7.11 3.20
CA ALA A 151 18.97 6.00 4.08
C ALA A 151 18.19 6.16 5.39
N THR A 152 17.62 5.07 5.86
CA THR A 152 16.86 5.04 7.12
C THR A 152 17.41 3.91 7.98
N MET A 153 17.43 4.14 9.30
CA MET A 153 17.76 3.12 10.27
C MET A 153 16.66 3.08 11.32
N LYS A 154 15.95 1.97 11.40
CA LYS A 154 14.89 1.74 12.39
C LYS A 154 15.36 0.72 13.43
N THR A 155 15.04 0.96 14.70
CA THR A 155 15.32 0.04 15.80
C THR A 155 14.16 0.01 16.79
N GLY A 156 14.02 -1.06 17.55
CA GLY A 156 12.91 -1.21 18.49
C GLY A 156 13.01 -2.41 19.42
N SER A 157 11.91 -2.66 20.12
CA SER A 157 11.78 -3.78 21.06
C SER A 157 11.98 -5.14 20.37
N PHE A 158 12.28 -6.16 21.18
CA PHE A 158 12.54 -7.52 20.71
C PHE A 158 13.73 -7.61 19.74
N GLY A 159 14.70 -6.70 19.87
CA GLY A 159 15.92 -6.66 19.06
C GLY A 159 15.68 -6.27 17.61
N LEU A 160 14.66 -5.45 17.33
CA LEU A 160 14.37 -4.99 15.98
C LEU A 160 15.52 -4.11 15.45
N ILE A 161 16.04 -4.47 14.29
CA ILE A 161 17.00 -3.72 13.49
C ILE A 161 16.51 -3.74 12.05
N ASN A 162 16.33 -2.56 11.47
CA ASN A 162 15.77 -2.44 10.12
C ASN A 162 16.40 -1.28 9.34
N PRO A 163 17.58 -1.48 8.74
CA PRO A 163 18.17 -0.52 7.81
C PRO A 163 17.50 -0.59 6.44
N SER A 164 17.33 0.57 5.82
CA SER A 164 16.87 0.69 4.46
C SER A 164 17.64 1.77 3.70
N ILE A 165 17.77 1.55 2.39
CA ILE A 165 18.40 2.48 1.47
C ILE A 165 17.55 2.61 0.21
N ARG A 166 17.58 3.81 -0.37
CA ARG A 166 16.98 4.13 -1.64
C ARG A 166 17.87 5.09 -2.39
N SER A 167 18.06 4.84 -3.67
CA SER A 167 18.75 5.73 -4.59
C SER A 167 17.99 5.83 -5.91
N GLU A 168 17.81 7.05 -6.40
CA GLU A 168 17.14 7.33 -7.67
C GLU A 168 18.06 8.21 -8.51
N TYR A 169 18.16 7.92 -9.80
CA TYR A 169 19.03 8.63 -10.74
C TYR A 169 18.26 8.96 -12.01
N LYS A 170 18.34 10.22 -12.43
CA LYS A 170 17.83 10.69 -13.71
C LYS A 170 18.92 10.49 -14.77
N ILE A 171 18.69 9.55 -15.67
CA ILE A 171 19.62 9.23 -16.76
C ILE A 171 19.43 10.22 -17.92
N SER A 172 18.18 10.55 -18.23
CA SER A 172 17.80 11.56 -19.22
C SER A 172 16.44 12.19 -18.85
N ASP A 173 15.92 13.09 -19.67
CA ASP A 173 14.56 13.64 -19.46
C ASP A 173 13.45 12.60 -19.62
N ALA A 174 13.71 11.49 -20.31
CA ALA A 174 12.74 10.42 -20.54
C ALA A 174 13.04 9.14 -19.73
N VAL A 175 14.23 9.02 -19.13
CA VAL A 175 14.69 7.79 -18.49
C VAL A 175 15.20 8.08 -17.08
N SER A 176 14.67 7.34 -16.11
CA SER A 176 15.14 7.33 -14.73
C SER A 176 15.34 5.90 -14.25
N ALA A 177 16.21 5.73 -13.28
CA ALA A 177 16.46 4.48 -12.59
C ALA A 177 16.25 4.67 -11.09
N SER A 178 15.75 3.64 -10.42
CA SER A 178 15.57 3.60 -8.98
C SER A 178 16.04 2.26 -8.43
N PHE A 179 16.58 2.30 -7.23
CA PHE A 179 16.98 1.14 -6.45
C PHE A 179 16.55 1.35 -5.02
N SER A 180 15.92 0.34 -4.44
CA SER A 180 15.49 0.31 -3.05
C SER A 180 15.92 -1.02 -2.43
N GLY A 181 16.30 -0.98 -1.17
CA GLY A 181 16.73 -2.15 -0.42
C GLY A 181 16.42 -1.98 1.05
N GLU A 182 15.87 -3.03 1.65
CA GLU A 182 15.53 -3.03 3.07
C GLU A 182 15.83 -4.39 3.67
N TRP A 183 16.38 -4.38 4.88
CA TRP A 183 16.64 -5.57 5.66
C TRP A 183 15.96 -5.45 7.02
N VAL A 184 15.29 -6.49 7.48
CA VAL A 184 14.62 -6.54 8.78
C VAL A 184 15.19 -7.72 9.56
N ASN A 185 15.64 -7.47 10.78
CA ASN A 185 15.99 -8.48 11.76
C ASN A 185 15.28 -8.20 13.08
N ALA A 186 14.73 -9.24 13.70
CA ALA A 186 14.20 -9.18 15.06
C ALA A 186 14.30 -10.55 15.71
N THR A 187 14.42 -10.57 17.04
CA THR A 187 14.55 -11.83 17.80
C THR A 187 13.22 -12.54 18.04
N GLY A 188 12.08 -11.82 17.96
CA GLY A 188 10.75 -12.38 18.23
C GLY A 188 10.54 -12.89 19.66
N LYS A 189 11.48 -12.64 20.59
CA LYS A 189 11.41 -13.14 21.97
C LYS A 189 10.50 -12.25 22.82
N TYR A 190 9.22 -12.57 22.79
CA TYR A 190 8.23 -11.83 23.55
C TYR A 190 8.26 -12.18 25.05
N LYS A 191 7.96 -11.21 25.91
CA LYS A 191 7.89 -11.42 27.38
C LYS A 191 6.61 -12.14 27.84
N PHE A 192 5.73 -12.53 26.91
CA PHE A 192 4.46 -13.17 27.24
C PHE A 192 4.68 -14.68 27.37
N ARG A 193 4.32 -15.25 28.51
CA ARG A 193 4.25 -16.70 28.71
C ARG A 193 2.78 -17.07 28.88
N TYR A 194 2.26 -17.93 28.01
CA TYR A 194 0.89 -18.41 28.17
C TYR A 194 0.84 -19.40 29.32
N ARG A 195 0.12 -19.05 30.39
CA ARG A 195 -0.11 -19.96 31.52
C ARG A 195 -1.32 -20.81 31.19
N ARG A 196 -1.12 -22.11 31.05
CA ARG A 196 -2.22 -23.08 30.92
C ARG A 196 -2.23 -23.96 32.16
N ARG A 197 -3.42 -24.33 32.61
CA ARG A 197 -3.55 -25.44 33.56
C ARG A 197 -3.75 -26.70 32.75
N ASN A 198 -2.95 -27.73 32.99
CA ASN A 198 -3.21 -29.05 32.42
C ASN A 198 -4.44 -29.67 33.09
N THR A 199 -4.88 -30.83 32.59
CA THR A 199 -5.98 -31.61 33.17
C THR A 199 -5.71 -32.08 34.61
N LEU A 200 -4.46 -32.01 35.08
CA LEU A 200 -4.02 -32.32 36.44
C LEU A 200 -3.96 -31.08 37.36
N GLY A 201 -4.33 -29.89 36.87
CA GLY A 201 -4.35 -28.65 37.64
C GLY A 201 -2.99 -27.98 37.82
N GLU A 202 -1.92 -28.53 37.26
CA GLU A 202 -0.57 -27.97 37.31
C GLU A 202 -0.44 -26.80 36.34
N ILE A 203 0.33 -25.79 36.76
CA ILE A 203 0.62 -24.64 35.91
C ILE A 203 1.72 -25.05 34.93
N VAL A 204 1.33 -25.25 33.68
CA VAL A 204 2.25 -25.49 32.57
C VAL A 204 2.45 -24.18 31.83
N TYR A 205 3.72 -23.86 31.56
CA TYR A 205 4.09 -22.75 30.70
C TYR A 205 4.32 -23.34 29.30
N ASP A 206 3.51 -22.92 28.33
CA ASP A 206 3.78 -23.27 26.93
C ASP A 206 4.99 -22.42 26.51
N THR A 207 6.15 -23.05 26.32
CA THR A 207 7.34 -22.38 25.80
C THR A 207 7.27 -22.35 24.29
N THR A 208 7.50 -21.17 23.73
CA THR A 208 7.83 -21.01 22.30
C THR A 208 9.11 -21.77 21.96
#